data_AF-A0A117P566-F1
#
_entry.id   AF-A0A117P566-F1
#
_cell.length_a   1.000
_cell.length_b   1.000
_cell.length_c   1.000
_cell.angle_alpha   90.00
_cell.angle_beta   90.00
_cell.angle_gamma   90.00
#
_symmetry.space_group_name_H-M   'P 1'
#
loop_
_entity.id
_entity.type
_entity.pdbx_description
1 polymer ?
#
loop_
_entity_poly.entity_id
_entity_poly.type
_entity_poly.pdbx_seq_one_letter_code
_entity_poly.pdbx_strand_id
1 'polypeptide(L)'
;MTPTTSQQQLVQFLEDRFACAQACTECARACALRASLVDPDGTEDQELLRRKGILCAEVCDATCRVLAEQNHLDEASLRVQLEWTRTVCLECAHVFDRYPGAEDAAKACRDCARACTDFMSTLD
;
A
#
# COMPACT_ATOMS: atom_id res chain seq x y z
N MET A 1 2.25 -30.51 -19.44
CA MET A 1 1.23 -29.72 -20.16
C MET A 1 1.62 -28.26 -20.02
N THR A 2 2.03 -27.61 -21.11
CA THR A 2 2.50 -26.22 -21.09
C THR A 2 1.27 -25.29 -21.10
N PRO A 3 1.19 -24.27 -20.22
CA PRO A 3 0.05 -23.35 -20.20
C PRO A 3 -0.07 -22.59 -21.53
N THR A 4 -1.30 -22.29 -21.93
CA THR A 4 -1.58 -21.42 -23.08
C THR A 4 -1.20 -19.97 -22.74
N THR A 5 -0.97 -19.13 -23.74
CA THR A 5 -0.67 -17.70 -23.53
C THR A 5 -1.71 -17.02 -22.63
N SER A 6 -3.00 -17.34 -22.79
CA SER A 6 -4.08 -16.85 -21.92
C SER A 6 -3.98 -17.32 -20.47
N GLN A 7 -3.53 -18.55 -20.22
CA GLN A 7 -3.30 -19.05 -18.86
C GLN A 7 -2.09 -18.38 -18.22
N GLN A 8 -1.02 -18.12 -18.99
CA GLN A 8 0.16 -17.41 -18.50
C GLN A 8 -0.17 -15.96 -18.11
N GLN A 9 -0.99 -15.27 -18.91
CA GLN A 9 -1.46 -13.92 -18.61
C GLN A 9 -2.31 -13.89 -17.33
N LEU A 10 -3.20 -14.86 -17.13
CA LEU A 10 -4.01 -14.97 -15.92
C LEU A 10 -3.15 -15.25 -14.67
N VAL A 11 -2.16 -16.14 -14.78
CA VAL A 11 -1.23 -16.43 -13.67
C VAL A 11 -0.46 -15.18 -13.29
N GLN A 12 0.10 -14.46 -14.26
CA GLN A 12 0.84 -13.22 -14.02
C GLN A 12 -0.05 -12.17 -13.33
N PHE A 13 -1.27 -11.97 -13.82
CA PHE A 13 -2.23 -11.06 -13.20
C PHE A 13 -2.50 -11.39 -11.72
N LEU A 14 -2.67 -12.68 -11.40
CA LEU A 14 -2.89 -13.13 -10.02
C LEU A 14 -1.64 -12.95 -9.15
N GLU A 15 -0.44 -13.18 -9.69
CA GLU A 15 0.83 -12.96 -9.00
C GLU A 15 1.02 -11.47 -8.68
N ASP A 16 0.78 -10.59 -9.64
CA ASP A 16 0.89 -9.13 -9.47
C ASP A 16 -0.14 -8.61 -8.46
N ARG A 17 -1.37 -9.12 -8.53
CA ARG A 17 -2.43 -8.84 -7.56
C ARG A 17 -2.03 -9.25 -6.15
N PHE A 18 -1.49 -10.46 -5.99
CA PHE A 18 -1.05 -10.97 -4.69
C PHE A 18 0.14 -10.17 -4.14
N ALA A 19 1.12 -9.84 -4.98
CA ALA A 19 2.27 -9.01 -4.61
C ALA A 19 1.81 -7.63 -4.10
N CYS A 20 0.85 -7.00 -4.78
CA CYS A 20 0.26 -5.74 -4.35
C CYS A 20 -0.47 -5.87 -3.00
N ALA A 21 -1.27 -6.93 -2.81
CA ALA A 21 -1.99 -7.17 -1.57
C ALA A 21 -1.04 -7.39 -0.37
N GLN A 22 0.04 -8.16 -0.59
CA GLN A 22 1.07 -8.39 0.42
C GLN A 22 1.78 -7.08 0.80
N ALA A 23 2.21 -6.30 -0.19
CA ALA A 23 2.89 -5.02 0.06
C ALA A 23 1.98 -4.04 0.82
N CYS A 24 0.68 -3.99 0.50
CA CYS A 24 -0.30 -3.21 1.26
C CYS A 24 -0.40 -3.70 2.71
N THR A 25 -0.45 -5.00 2.95
CA THR A 25 -0.53 -5.57 4.31
C THR A 25 0.72 -5.21 5.14
N GLU A 26 1.91 -5.34 4.54
CA GLU A 26 3.17 -5.00 5.20
C GLU A 26 3.27 -3.50 5.50
N CYS A 27 2.88 -2.65 4.55
CA CYS A 27 2.83 -1.21 4.73
C CYS A 27 1.84 -0.81 5.83
N ALA A 28 0.65 -1.39 5.85
CA ALA A 28 -0.36 -1.11 6.86
C ALA A 28 0.18 -1.38 8.27
N ARG A 29 0.79 -2.56 8.46
CA ARG A 29 1.41 -2.95 9.72
C ARG A 29 2.54 -2.00 10.13
N ALA A 30 3.44 -1.67 9.20
CA ALA A 30 4.58 -0.79 9.49
C ALA A 30 4.12 0.62 9.89
N CYS A 31 3.13 1.17 9.17
CA CYS A 31 2.58 2.49 9.46
C CYS A 31 1.83 2.54 10.80
N ALA A 32 1.02 1.52 11.09
CA ALA A 32 0.31 1.41 12.37
C ALA A 32 1.28 1.32 13.55
N LEU A 33 2.32 0.47 13.44
CA LEU A 33 3.36 0.36 14.46
C LEU A 33 4.06 1.71 14.65
N ARG A 34 4.46 2.37 13.56
CA ARG A 34 5.14 3.66 13.63
C ARG A 34 4.28 4.71 14.32
N ALA A 35 2.99 4.78 13.98
CA ALA A 35 2.04 5.71 14.60
C ALA A 35 1.81 5.42 16.09
N SER A 36 1.81 4.14 16.50
CA SER A 36 1.64 3.77 17.93
C SER A 36 2.80 4.15 18.83
N LEU A 37 3.99 4.35 18.25
CA LEU A 37 5.21 4.73 18.96
C LEU A 37 5.37 6.25 19.11
N VAL A 38 4.42 7.05 18.61
CA VAL A 38 4.45 8.51 18.71
C VAL A 38 3.74 8.97 19.97
N ASP A 39 4.35 9.92 20.68
CA ASP A 39 3.75 10.57 21.84
C ASP A 39 2.48 11.36 21.43
N PRO A 40 1.30 11.07 22.02
CA PRO A 40 0.06 11.79 21.74
C PRO A 40 0.11 13.28 22.13
N ASP A 41 0.97 13.67 23.08
CA ASP A 41 1.18 15.07 23.49
C ASP A 41 2.46 15.67 22.86
N GLY A 42 2.93 15.07 21.77
CA GLY A 42 4.13 15.47 21.05
C GLY A 42 4.00 16.81 20.30
N THR A 43 5.08 17.18 19.63
CA THR A 43 5.14 18.35 18.72
C THR A 43 4.15 18.23 17.55
N GLU A 44 3.80 19.34 16.91
CA GLU A 44 2.95 19.34 15.69
C GLU A 44 3.49 18.41 14.59
N ASP A 45 4.81 18.34 14.51
CA ASP A 45 5.56 17.47 13.63
C ASP A 45 5.29 15.98 13.94
N GLN A 46 5.36 15.61 15.22
CA GLN A 46 5.01 14.26 15.67
C GLN A 46 3.52 13.95 15.44
N GLU A 47 2.63 14.91 15.68
CA GLU A 47 1.21 14.78 15.39
C GLU A 47 0.95 14.51 13.90
N LEU A 48 1.61 15.25 13.01
CA LEU A 48 1.55 15.05 11.56
C LEU A 48 2.03 13.65 11.17
N LEU A 49 3.16 13.20 11.72
CA LEU A 49 3.69 11.86 11.49
C LEU A 49 2.70 10.79 11.93
N ARG A 50 2.10 10.93 13.10
CA ARG A 50 1.10 9.99 13.63
C ARG A 50 -0.15 9.95 12.74
N ARG A 51 -0.69 11.11 12.37
CA ARG A 51 -1.87 11.21 11.50
C ARG A 51 -1.63 10.57 10.13
N LYS A 52 -0.49 10.85 9.50
CA LYS A 52 -0.14 10.26 8.20
C LYS A 52 0.10 8.75 8.30
N GLY A 53 0.72 8.28 9.38
CA GLY A 53 0.85 6.85 9.65
C GLY A 53 -0.49 6.13 9.80
N ILE A 54 -1.45 6.71 10.55
CA ILE A 54 -2.80 6.13 10.71
C ILE A 54 -3.53 6.09 9.36
N LEU A 55 -3.55 7.21 8.62
CA LEU A 55 -4.22 7.27 7.32
C LEU A 55 -3.63 6.24 6.33
N CYS A 56 -2.30 6.13 6.28
CA CYS A 56 -1.62 5.17 5.43
C CYS A 56 -1.92 3.72 5.85
N ALA A 57 -2.03 3.46 7.16
CA ALA A 57 -2.40 2.15 7.64
C ALA A 57 -3.81 1.73 7.22
N GLU A 58 -4.77 2.64 7.36
CA GLU A 58 -6.18 2.39 7.03
C GLU A 58 -6.39 2.17 5.52
N VAL A 59 -5.80 3.02 4.67
CA VAL A 59 -5.96 2.88 3.22
C VAL A 59 -5.31 1.60 2.69
N CYS A 60 -4.15 1.21 3.25
CA CYS A 60 -3.47 -0.01 2.87
C CYS A 60 -4.21 -1.26 3.34
N ASP A 61 -4.80 -1.27 4.55
CA ASP A 61 -5.65 -2.38 5.02
C ASP A 61 -6.90 -2.53 4.16
N ALA A 62 -7.59 -1.43 3.85
CA ALA A 62 -8.75 -1.44 2.96
C ALA A 62 -8.38 -1.99 1.57
N THR A 63 -7.24 -1.57 1.03
CA THR A 63 -6.77 -2.01 -0.29
C THR A 63 -6.37 -3.48 -0.30
N CYS A 64 -5.67 -3.97 0.72
CA CYS A 64 -5.29 -5.38 0.77
C CYS A 64 -6.52 -6.30 0.86
N ARG A 65 -7.56 -5.91 1.59
CA ARG A 65 -8.85 -6.64 1.65
C ARG A 65 -9.55 -6.69 0.31
N VAL A 66 -9.64 -5.54 -0.38
CA VAL A 66 -10.20 -5.46 -1.74
C VAL A 66 -9.46 -6.41 -2.68
N LEU A 67 -8.13 -6.37 -2.66
CA LEU A 67 -7.29 -7.25 -3.47
C LEU A 67 -7.35 -8.72 -3.06
N ALA A 68 -7.64 -9.07 -1.80
CA ALA A 68 -7.69 -10.46 -1.35
C ALA A 68 -9.07 -11.11 -1.54
N GLU A 69 -10.15 -10.35 -1.33
CA GLU A 69 -11.49 -10.92 -1.13
C GLU A 69 -12.41 -10.79 -2.35
N GLN A 70 -12.20 -9.79 -3.23
CA GLN A 70 -13.18 -9.47 -4.27
C GLN A 70 -12.74 -9.98 -5.65
N ASN A 71 -13.41 -11.03 -6.16
CA ASN A 71 -13.08 -11.68 -7.44
C ASN A 71 -13.74 -11.02 -8.66
N HIS A 72 -14.68 -10.08 -8.47
CA HIS A 72 -15.38 -9.35 -9.53
C HIS A 72 -15.30 -7.85 -9.27
N LEU A 73 -14.07 -7.32 -9.28
CA LEU A 73 -13.85 -5.89 -9.15
C LEU A 73 -14.02 -5.22 -10.51
N ASP A 74 -14.75 -4.11 -10.51
CA ASP A 74 -14.67 -3.13 -11.59
C ASP A 74 -13.25 -2.56 -11.64
N GLU A 75 -12.53 -2.79 -12.74
CA GLU A 75 -11.13 -2.38 -12.88
C GLU A 75 -10.95 -0.86 -12.82
N ALA A 76 -11.96 -0.09 -13.24
CA ALA A 76 -11.95 1.36 -13.11
C ALA A 76 -11.96 1.79 -11.63
N SER A 77 -12.87 1.22 -10.83
CA SER A 77 -12.92 1.46 -9.38
C SER A 77 -11.63 0.99 -8.67
N LEU A 78 -11.08 -0.15 -9.09
CA LEU A 78 -9.83 -0.68 -8.55
C LEU A 78 -8.64 0.23 -8.86
N ARG A 79 -8.56 0.75 -10.09
CA ARG A 79 -7.54 1.72 -10.48
C ARG A 79 -7.60 2.98 -9.61
N VAL A 80 -8.80 3.54 -9.40
CA VAL A 80 -8.98 4.71 -8.52
C VAL A 80 -8.51 4.41 -7.08
N GLN A 81 -8.86 3.24 -6.54
CA GLN A 81 -8.40 2.82 -5.21
C GLN A 81 -6.88 2.72 -5.13
N LEU A 82 -6.24 2.11 -6.12
CA LEU A 82 -4.78 1.93 -6.15
C LEU A 82 -4.03 3.25 -6.36
N GLU A 83 -4.57 4.17 -7.18
CA GLU A 83 -4.02 5.52 -7.35
C GLU A 83 -4.04 6.31 -6.03
N TRP A 84 -5.16 6.20 -5.30
CA TRP A 84 -5.29 6.81 -3.98
C TRP A 84 -4.29 6.21 -2.99
N THR A 85 -4.24 4.89 -2.87
CA THR A 85 -3.30 4.19 -1.98
C THR A 85 -1.85 4.55 -2.29
N ARG A 86 -1.46 4.54 -3.57
CA ARG A 86 -0.13 4.96 -4.02
C ARG A 86 0.20 6.38 -3.56
N THR A 87 -0.74 7.31 -3.72
CA THR A 87 -0.55 8.73 -3.36
C THR A 87 -0.34 8.88 -1.85
N VAL A 88 -1.21 8.27 -1.04
CA VAL A 88 -1.10 8.29 0.42
C VAL A 88 0.21 7.66 0.89
N CYS A 89 0.62 6.53 0.32
CA CYS A 89 1.90 5.89 0.64
C CYS A 89 3.09 6.82 0.38
N LEU A 90 3.14 7.48 -0.77
CA LEU A 90 4.25 8.39 -1.10
C LEU A 90 4.28 9.62 -0.19
N GLU A 91 3.12 10.20 0.12
CA GLU A 91 3.03 11.31 1.09
C GLU A 91 3.48 10.88 2.48
N CYS A 92 3.06 9.70 2.93
CA CYS A 92 3.44 9.14 4.22
C CYS A 92 4.95 8.88 4.29
N ALA A 93 5.54 8.29 3.25
CA ALA A 93 6.97 8.08 3.14
C ALA A 93 7.76 9.39 3.26
N HIS A 94 7.31 10.45 2.57
CA HIS A 94 7.96 11.76 2.64
C HIS A 94 7.93 12.36 4.05
N VAL A 95 6.84 12.14 4.80
CA VAL A 95 6.76 12.57 6.20
C VAL A 95 7.69 11.74 7.07
N PHE A 96 7.69 10.41 6.93
CA PHE A 96 8.57 9.52 7.70
C PHE A 96 10.06 9.76 7.45
N ASP A 97 10.47 10.13 6.22
CA ASP A 97 11.88 10.43 5.90
C ASP A 97 12.46 11.59 6.75
N ARG A 98 11.61 12.41 7.37
CA ARG A 98 12.04 13.51 8.24
C ARG A 98 12.24 13.11 9.70
N TYR A 99 11.93 11.88 10.08
CA TYR A 99 11.99 11.42 11.48
C TYR A 99 12.94 10.24 11.66
N PRO A 100 13.96 10.38 12.52
CA PRO A 100 14.82 9.27 12.89
C PRO A 100 14.04 8.08 13.45
N GLY A 101 14.36 6.87 12.99
CA GLY A 101 13.69 5.64 13.43
C GLY A 101 12.38 5.35 12.68
N ALA A 102 12.07 6.07 11.61
CA ALA A 102 10.93 5.82 10.73
C ALA A 102 11.32 5.23 9.36
N GLU A 103 12.59 4.87 9.16
CA GLU A 103 13.18 4.46 7.89
C GLU A 103 12.51 3.20 7.32
N ASP A 104 12.25 2.20 8.17
CA ASP A 104 11.59 0.95 7.77
C ASP A 104 10.15 1.19 7.33
N ALA A 105 9.42 2.08 8.02
CA ALA A 105 8.07 2.45 7.66
C ALA A 105 8.05 3.24 6.34
N ALA A 106 8.99 4.17 6.15
CA ALA A 106 9.15 4.92 4.90
C ALA A 106 9.46 3.99 3.72
N LYS A 107 10.32 2.99 3.93
CA LYS A 107 10.63 1.97 2.95
C LYS A 107 9.39 1.14 2.60
N ALA A 108 8.64 0.66 3.59
CA ALA A 108 7.42 -0.11 3.36
C ALA A 108 6.38 0.68 2.56
N CYS A 109 6.20 1.98 2.83
CA CYS A 109 5.36 2.87 2.03
C CYS A 109 5.80 2.95 0.56
N ARG A 110 7.11 3.13 0.30
CA ARG A 110 7.63 3.19 -1.07
C ARG A 110 7.49 1.87 -1.82
N ASP A 111 7.74 0.75 -1.14
CA ASP A 111 7.58 -0.58 -1.72
C ASP A 111 6.11 -0.86 -2.06
N CYS A 112 5.17 -0.46 -1.19
CA CYS A 112 3.73 -0.55 -1.45
C CYS A 112 3.30 0.35 -2.62
N ALA A 113 3.76 1.61 -2.66
CA ALA A 113 3.46 2.51 -3.77
C ALA A 113 3.95 1.96 -5.12
N ARG A 114 5.13 1.32 -5.14
CA ARG A 114 5.65 0.63 -6.33
C ARG A 114 4.75 -0.55 -6.71
N ALA A 115 4.44 -1.45 -5.78
CA ALA A 115 3.58 -2.60 -6.06
C ALA A 115 2.17 -2.20 -6.55
N CYS A 116 1.57 -1.14 -6.00
CA CYS A 116 0.32 -0.58 -6.51
C CYS A 116 0.47 -0.05 -7.93
N THR A 117 1.57 0.63 -8.25
CA THR A 117 1.86 1.13 -9.60
C THR A 117 2.02 -0.01 -10.59
N ASP A 118 2.78 -1.03 -10.21
CA ASP A 118 3.06 -2.20 -11.05
C ASP A 118 1.76 -2.95 -11.34
N PHE A 119 0.93 -3.21 -10.33
CA PHE A 119 -0.36 -3.88 -10.53
C PHE A 119 -1.36 -3.03 -11.33
N MET A 120 -1.43 -1.71 -11.11
CA MET A 120 -2.28 -0.84 -11.96
C MET A 120 -1.94 -0.91 -13.44
N SER A 121 -0.67 -1.18 -13.78
CA SER A 121 -0.23 -1.29 -15.18
C SER A 121 -0.75 -2.55 -15.88
N THR A 122 -1.29 -3.51 -15.14
CA THR A 122 -1.88 -4.75 -15.67
C THR A 122 -3.39 -4.67 -15.84
N LEU A 123 -4.04 -3.59 -15.37
CA LEU A 123 -5.46 -3.33 -15.53
C LEU A 123 -5.74 -2.70 -16.92
N ASP A 124 -6.89 -3.01 -17.52
CA ASP A 124 -7.36 -2.52 -18.83
C ASP A 124 -7.99 -1.10 -18.78
#